data_AF-A0A382KQ72-F1
#
_entry.id   AF-A0A382KQ72-F1
#
_cell.length_a   1.000
_cell.length_b   1.000
_cell.length_c   1.000
_cell.angle_alpha   90.00
_cell.angle_beta   90.00
_cell.angle_gamma   90.00
#
_symmetry.space_group_name_H-M   'P 1'
#
loop_
_entity.id
_entity.type
_entity.pdbx_description
1 polymer ?
#
loop_
_entity_poly.entity_id
_entity_poly.type
_entity_poly.pdbx_seq_one_letter_code
_entity_poly.pdbx_strand_id
1 'polypeptide(L)' 'LNSRFSNPEQLKKFSILSRDFTIDDGELTPTLKIRRKQIGENWSSIIESMYKD' A
#
# COMPACT_ATOMS: atom_id res chain seq x y z
N LEU A 1 18.79 5.32 -0.76
CA LEU A 1 18.02 4.73 0.36
C LEU A 1 17.76 3.25 0.10
N ASN A 2 17.07 2.89 -1.00
CA ASN A 2 16.76 1.50 -1.35
C ASN A 2 18.00 0.59 -1.44
N SER A 3 19.11 1.08 -2.02
CA SER A 3 20.38 0.36 -2.13
C SER A 3 21.07 0.01 -0.80
N ARG A 4 20.60 0.52 0.34
CA ARG A 4 21.14 0.19 1.66
C ARG A 4 20.51 -1.06 2.28
N PHE A 5 19.46 -1.60 1.67
CA PHE A 5 18.71 -2.77 2.16
C PHE A 5 19.03 -4.01 1.34
N SER A 6 18.86 -5.18 1.93
CA SER A 6 19.04 -6.47 1.25
C SER A 6 18.04 -6.63 0.10
N ASN A 7 18.37 -7.44 -0.91
CA ASN A 7 17.53 -7.62 -2.09
C ASN A 7 16.04 -7.90 -1.80
N PRO A 8 15.67 -8.72 -0.79
CA PRO A 8 14.27 -8.98 -0.43
C PRO A 8 13.56 -7.79 0.25
N GLU A 9 14.29 -6.91 0.94
CA GLU A 9 13.73 -5.75 1.65
C GLU A 9 13.55 -4.53 0.74
N GLN A 10 14.15 -4.56 -0.44
CA GLN A 10 14.08 -3.47 -1.39
C GLN A 10 12.70 -3.33 -2.01
N LEU A 11 12.23 -2.10 -2.11
CA LEU A 11 10.98 -1.76 -2.78
C LEU A 11 11.16 -1.95 -4.30
N LYS A 12 10.45 -2.91 -4.89
CA LYS A 12 10.61 -3.29 -6.32
C LYS A 12 9.62 -2.59 -7.25
N LYS A 13 8.33 -2.65 -6.92
CA LYS A 13 7.23 -2.00 -7.66
C LYS A 13 6.42 -1.15 -6.69
N PHE A 14 5.91 -0.01 -7.15
CA PHE A 14 4.95 0.82 -6.43
C PHE A 14 3.99 1.46 -7.42
N SER A 15 2.80 1.82 -6.95
CA SER A 15 1.81 2.57 -7.71
C SER A 15 1.43 3.83 -6.93
N ILE A 16 1.07 4.88 -7.66
CA ILE A 16 0.53 6.10 -7.08
C ILE A 16 -0.99 5.98 -7.06
N LEU A 17 -1.57 6.14 -5.87
CA LEU A 17 -3.01 6.11 -5.69
C LEU A 17 -3.62 7.46 -6.08
N SER A 18 -4.90 7.44 -6.48
CA SER A 18 -5.62 8.66 -6.89
C SER A 18 -6.05 9.53 -5.70
N ARG A 19 -6.02 8.98 -4.48
CA ARG A 19 -6.33 9.68 -3.23
C ARG A 19 -5.48 9.14 -2.08
N ASP A 20 -5.41 9.92 -1.01
CA ASP A 20 -4.81 9.51 0.26
C ASP A 20 -5.70 8.51 1.00
N PHE A 21 -5.13 7.84 2.01
CA PHE A 21 -5.91 7.00 2.92
C PHE A 21 -6.79 7.85 3.83
N THR A 22 -7.99 7.37 4.10
CA THR A 22 -8.98 8.11 4.89
C THR A 22 -9.47 7.29 6.09
N ILE A 23 -9.99 7.98 7.11
CA ILE A 23 -10.67 7.33 8.23
C ILE A 23 -12.06 6.82 7.78
N ASP A 24 -12.73 7.57 6.90
CA ASP A 24 -14.08 7.27 6.41
C ASP A 24 -14.12 5.95 5.61
N ASP A 25 -13.07 5.67 4.83
CA ASP A 25 -12.91 4.41 4.09
C ASP A 25 -12.38 3.26 4.97
N GLY A 26 -12.19 3.49 6.27
CA GLY A 26 -11.71 2.51 7.24
C GLY A 26 -10.22 2.15 7.08
N GLU A 27 -9.45 2.91 6.32
CA GLU A 27 -8.04 2.66 5.99
C GLU A 27 -7.10 3.17 7.09
N LEU A 28 -7.57 4.13 7.88
CA LEU A 28 -6.86 4.69 9.03
C LEU A 28 -7.67 4.53 10.32
N THR A 29 -6.98 4.42 11.46
CA THR A 29 -7.62 4.62 12.77
C THR A 29 -7.91 6.11 12.99
N PRO A 30 -8.76 6.48 13.98
CA PRO A 30 -8.92 7.88 14.39
C PRO A 30 -7.59 8.55 14.80
N THR A 31 -6.59 7.75 15.15
CA THR A 31 -5.22 8.18 15.47
C THR A 31 -4.24 8.07 14.29
N LEU A 32 -4.74 7.95 13.05
CA LEU A 32 -4.00 7.89 11.79
C LEU A 32 -3.06 6.67 11.63
N LYS A 33 -3.30 5.60 12.38
CA LYS A 33 -2.57 4.33 12.17
C LYS A 33 -3.16 3.57 10.99
N ILE A 34 -2.28 3.02 10.15
CA ILE A 34 -2.61 2.27 8.94
C ILE A 34 -3.32 0.95 9.28
N ARG A 35 -4.45 0.68 8.60
CA ARG A 35 -5.18 -0.59 8.67
C ARG A 35 -4.93 -1.42 7.41
N ARG A 36 -3.82 -2.18 7.44
CA ARG A 36 -3.32 -2.94 6.27
C ARG A 36 -4.36 -3.85 5.61
N LYS A 37 -5.20 -4.54 6.41
CA LYS A 37 -6.24 -5.44 5.88
C LYS A 37 -7.24 -4.68 5.01
N GLN A 38 -7.79 -3.58 5.53
CA GLN A 38 -8.78 -2.77 4.81
C GLN A 38 -8.17 -2.14 3.55
N ILE A 39 -6.94 -1.62 3.65
CA ILE A 39 -6.23 -1.06 2.49
C ILE A 39 -6.01 -2.12 1.41
N GLY A 40 -5.60 -3.33 1.80
CA GLY A 40 -5.42 -4.44 0.86
C GLY A 40 -6.70 -4.84 0.15
N GLU A 41 -7.84 -4.83 0.86
CA GLU A 41 -9.15 -5.11 0.29
C GLU A 41 -9.60 -4.00 -0.67
N ASN A 42 -9.56 -2.74 -0.23
CA ASN A 42 -9.97 -1.56 -1.02
C ASN A 42 -9.15 -1.37 -2.30
N TRP A 43 -7.85 -1.69 -2.26
CA TRP A 43 -6.91 -1.48 -3.37
C TRP A 43 -6.42 -2.80 -4.00
N SER A 44 -7.13 -3.89 -3.76
CA SER A 44 -6.83 -5.24 -4.28
C SER A 44 -6.57 -5.24 -5.78
N SER A 45 -7.41 -4.57 -6.56
CA SER A 45 -7.27 -4.48 -8.03
C SER A 45 -5.95 -3.87 -8.48
N ILE A 46 -5.48 -2.81 -7.80
CA ILE A 46 -4.19 -2.17 -8.08
C ILE A 46 -3.04 -3.06 -7.61
N ILE A 47 -3.15 -3.68 -6.43
CA ILE A 47 -2.13 -4.61 -5.94
C ILE A 47 -1.96 -5.78 -6.91
N GLU A 48 -3.06 -6.40 -7.34
CA GLU A 48 -3.04 -7.49 -8.30
C GLU A 48 -2.43 -7.08 -9.65
N SER A 49 -2.75 -5.88 -10.16
CA SER A 49 -2.17 -5.43 -11.43
C SER A 49 -0.65 -5.27 -11.37
N MET A 50 -0.06 -5.00 -10.19
CA MET A 50 1.40 -4.96 -10.04
C MET A 50 2.09 -6.32 -10.27
N TYR A 51 1.36 -7.43 -10.09
CA TYR A 51 1.89 -8.80 -10.19
C TYR A 51 1.44 -9.55 -11.46
N LYS A 52 0.67 -8.92 -12.35
CA LYS A 52 0.15 -9.56 -13.58
C LYS A 52 1.16 -9.62 -14.74
N ASP A 53 2.38 -9.13 -14.54
CA ASP A 53 3.48 -9.17 -15.53
C ASP A 53 4.38 -10.40 -15.36
#